data_AF-A0A7T1MJ96-F1
#
_entry.id   AF-A0A7T1MJ96-F1
#
_cell.length_a   1.000
_cell.length_b   1.000
_cell.length_c   1.000
_cell.angle_alpha   90.00
_cell.angle_beta   90.00
_cell.angle_gamma   90.00
#
_symmetry.space_group_name_H-M   'P 1'
#
loop_
_entity.id
_entity.type
_entity.pdbx_description
1 polymer ?
#
loop_
_entity_poly.entity_id
_entity_poly.type
_entity_poly.pdbx_seq_one_letter_code
_entity_poly.pdbx_strand_id
1 'polypeptide(L)'
;MPRARQLYLLAVVCLSIGTAALAEPAKPPRPPGKPTIYQPDQQTCQVSTITAAYQRHLAPFADQPEAVKQKLRGMQADMTSRTIDGCLSQGLLSAGEAAQLRRKLGLHSGPTAPAR
;
A
#
# COMPACT_ATOMS: atom_id res chain seq x y z
N MET A 1 19.07 36.79 40.32
CA MET A 1 19.27 36.50 41.76
C MET A 1 17.90 36.22 42.38
N PRO A 2 17.75 35.25 43.30
CA PRO A 2 17.19 33.92 43.02
C PRO A 2 16.05 33.51 43.98
N ARG A 3 15.62 32.24 43.87
CA ARG A 3 14.95 31.35 44.88
C ARG A 3 13.43 31.14 44.68
N ALA A 4 12.88 29.94 44.84
CA ALA A 4 13.45 28.66 45.24
C ALA A 4 12.52 27.50 44.82
N ARG A 5 13.18 26.39 44.45
CA ARG A 5 12.74 25.01 44.61
C ARG A 5 11.88 24.82 45.86
N GLN A 6 10.75 24.11 45.72
CA GLN A 6 10.22 23.34 46.83
C GLN A 6 9.68 22.00 46.31
N LEU A 7 10.53 20.98 46.47
CA LEU A 7 10.12 19.58 46.49
C LEU A 7 9.28 19.34 47.75
N TYR A 8 8.13 18.70 47.61
CA TYR A 8 7.56 17.90 48.69
C TYR A 8 7.08 16.56 48.10
N LEU A 9 7.94 15.56 48.27
CA LEU A 9 7.56 14.16 48.35
C LEU A 9 6.73 13.97 49.61
N LEU A 10 5.61 13.26 49.54
CA LEU A 10 5.20 12.33 50.58
C LEU A 10 4.18 11.33 50.05
N ALA A 11 4.54 10.06 50.24
CA ALA A 11 3.87 8.87 49.79
C ALA A 11 2.50 8.71 50.45
N VAL A 12 1.50 8.30 49.67
CA VAL A 12 0.29 7.67 50.20
C VAL A 12 0.25 6.23 49.72
N VAL A 13 0.64 5.39 50.68
CA VAL A 13 0.45 3.96 50.88
C VAL A 13 -0.63 3.31 50.00
N CYS A 14 -0.16 2.32 49.22
CA CYS A 14 -0.94 1.28 48.58
C CYS A 14 -1.81 0.52 49.58
N LEU A 15 -3.11 0.37 49.32
CA LEU A 15 -3.89 -0.78 49.79
C LEU A 15 -5.09 -1.02 48.86
N SER A 16 -4.81 -1.51 47.65
CA SER A 16 -5.84 -2.07 46.78
C SER A 16 -5.80 -3.58 46.93
N ILE A 17 -6.75 -4.12 47.69
CA ILE A 17 -7.00 -5.55 47.83
C ILE A 17 -7.36 -6.07 46.44
N GLY A 18 -6.41 -6.76 45.79
CA GLY A 18 -6.61 -7.35 44.48
C GLY A 18 -7.57 -8.54 44.57
N THR A 19 -8.74 -8.40 43.96
CA THR A 19 -9.60 -9.53 43.63
C THR A 19 -8.89 -10.36 42.57
N ALA A 20 -8.47 -11.58 42.93
CA ALA A 20 -7.92 -12.54 42.00
C ALA A 20 -9.04 -13.01 41.05
N ALA A 21 -9.21 -12.31 39.94
CA ALA A 21 -9.95 -12.83 38.80
C ALA A 21 -9.09 -13.94 38.17
N LEU A 22 -9.63 -15.17 38.15
CA LEU A 22 -9.02 -16.29 37.45
C LEU A 22 -8.91 -15.93 35.97
N ALA A 23 -7.69 -15.58 35.54
CA ALA A 23 -7.39 -15.29 34.15
C ALA A 23 -7.56 -16.58 33.33
N GLU A 24 -8.48 -16.57 32.37
CA GLU A 24 -8.53 -17.62 31.34
C GLU A 24 -7.17 -17.66 30.60
N PRO A 25 -6.65 -18.86 30.29
CA PRO A 25 -5.40 -18.99 29.55
C PRO A 25 -5.54 -18.28 28.20
N ALA A 26 -4.72 -17.26 27.98
CA ALA A 26 -4.70 -16.48 26.76
C ALA A 26 -4.55 -17.41 25.55
N LYS A 27 -5.57 -17.47 24.69
CA LYS A 27 -5.52 -18.25 23.46
C LYS A 27 -4.42 -17.67 22.57
N PRO A 28 -3.49 -18.49 22.04
CA PRO A 28 -2.42 -17.97 21.19
C PRO A 28 -3.02 -17.23 19.99
N PRO A 29 -2.40 -16.12 19.55
CA PRO A 29 -2.90 -15.34 18.43
C PRO A 29 -2.98 -16.22 17.18
N ARG A 30 -4.10 -16.13 16.45
CA ARG A 30 -4.27 -16.87 15.20
C ARG A 30 -3.15 -16.45 14.23
N PRO A 31 -2.46 -17.41 13.57
CA PRO A 31 -1.48 -17.06 12.56
C PRO A 31 -2.14 -16.24 11.43
N PRO A 32 -1.39 -15.31 10.80
CA PRO A 32 -1.91 -14.50 9.71
C PRO A 32 -2.39 -15.40 8.56
N GLY A 33 -3.54 -15.06 7.97
CA GLY A 33 -4.08 -15.77 6.82
C GLY A 33 -3.21 -15.62 5.58
N LYS A 34 -3.32 -16.55 4.62
CA LYS A 34 -2.64 -16.44 3.33
C LYS A 34 -3.17 -15.21 2.56
N PRO A 35 -2.31 -14.44 1.88
CA PRO A 35 -2.76 -13.35 1.01
C PRO A 35 -3.67 -13.90 -0.10
N THR A 36 -4.78 -13.20 -0.37
CA THR A 36 -5.60 -13.49 -1.54
C THR A 36 -4.99 -12.81 -2.76
N ILE A 37 -4.76 -13.57 -3.84
CA ILE A 37 -4.32 -13.02 -5.12
C ILE A 37 -5.55 -12.38 -5.78
N TYR A 38 -5.52 -11.07 -5.98
CA TYR A 38 -6.54 -10.39 -6.77
C TYR A 38 -6.49 -10.84 -8.22
N GLN A 39 -7.62 -11.29 -8.75
CA GLN A 39 -7.79 -11.58 -10.18
C GLN A 39 -8.61 -10.46 -10.80
N PRO A 40 -8.08 -9.75 -11.82
CA PRO A 40 -8.84 -8.71 -12.49
C PRO A 40 -10.00 -9.32 -13.28
N ASP A 41 -11.15 -8.65 -13.24
CA ASP A 41 -12.34 -9.01 -14.00
C ASP A 41 -12.42 -8.27 -15.35
N GLN A 42 -13.44 -8.56 -16.16
CA GLN A 42 -13.64 -7.88 -17.45
C GLN A 42 -13.71 -6.35 -17.32
N GLN A 43 -14.34 -5.83 -16.26
CA GLN A 43 -14.49 -4.39 -16.08
C GLN A 43 -13.14 -3.72 -15.79
N THR A 44 -12.32 -4.39 -14.98
CA THR A 44 -10.96 -3.97 -14.63
C THR A 44 -10.06 -3.93 -15.85
N CYS A 45 -10.22 -4.91 -16.76
CA CYS A 45 -9.43 -5.02 -17.97
C CYS A 45 -9.88 -4.11 -19.14
N GLN A 46 -10.94 -3.31 -18.98
CA GLN A 46 -11.30 -2.34 -20.01
C GLN A 46 -10.23 -1.26 -20.17
N VAL A 47 -9.91 -0.93 -21.42
CA VAL A 47 -8.93 0.10 -21.79
C VAL A 47 -9.23 1.45 -21.11
N SER A 48 -10.52 1.82 -21.05
CA SER A 48 -11.01 3.04 -20.38
C SER A 48 -10.73 3.01 -18.88
N THR A 49 -11.07 1.91 -18.20
CA THR A 49 -10.85 1.71 -16.76
C THR A 49 -9.37 1.82 -16.41
N ILE A 50 -8.50 1.10 -17.12
CA ILE A 50 -7.06 1.13 -16.88
C ILE A 50 -6.50 2.55 -17.10
N THR A 51 -6.93 3.23 -18.18
CA THR A 51 -6.51 4.60 -18.47
C THR A 51 -6.91 5.56 -17.34
N ALA A 52 -8.18 5.52 -16.91
CA ALA A 52 -8.68 6.40 -15.87
C ALA A 52 -8.00 6.14 -14.51
N ALA A 53 -7.76 4.88 -14.17
CA ALA A 53 -7.03 4.50 -12.97
C ALA A 53 -5.59 5.03 -13.00
N TYR A 54 -4.89 4.88 -14.14
CA TYR A 54 -3.54 5.41 -14.32
C TYR A 54 -3.49 6.93 -14.15
N GLN A 55 -4.47 7.66 -14.67
CA GLN A 55 -4.46 9.13 -14.56
C GLN A 55 -4.74 9.62 -13.13
N ARG A 56 -5.64 8.96 -12.41
CA ARG A 56 -6.10 9.44 -11.09
C ARG A 56 -5.19 9.04 -9.92
N HIS A 57 -4.44 7.95 -10.03
CA HIS A 57 -3.74 7.34 -8.88
C HIS A 57 -2.65 8.22 -8.25
N LEU A 58 -2.07 9.15 -9.01
CA LEU A 58 -1.05 10.07 -8.50
C LEU A 58 -1.61 11.42 -8.06
N ALA A 59 -2.89 11.70 -8.28
CA ALA A 59 -3.50 12.98 -7.92
C ALA A 59 -3.33 13.35 -6.43
N PRO A 60 -3.45 12.41 -5.46
CA PRO A 60 -3.24 12.73 -4.04
C PRO A 60 -1.80 13.13 -3.67
N PHE A 61 -0.84 12.91 -4.57
CA PHE A 61 0.59 13.15 -4.33
C PHE A 61 1.12 14.37 -5.10
N ALA A 62 0.24 15.27 -5.54
CA ALA A 62 0.61 16.43 -6.35
C ALA A 62 1.65 17.34 -5.66
N ASP A 63 1.53 17.49 -4.34
CA ASP A 63 2.39 18.34 -3.51
C ASP A 63 3.74 17.69 -3.13
N GLN A 64 3.98 16.46 -3.57
CA GLN A 64 5.23 15.77 -3.27
C GLN A 64 6.41 16.37 -4.07
N PRO A 65 7.64 16.32 -3.52
CA PRO A 65 8.83 16.71 -4.25
C PRO A 65 8.98 15.95 -5.57
N GLU A 66 9.60 16.57 -6.58
CA GLU A 66 9.74 15.97 -7.91
C GLU A 66 10.42 14.59 -7.88
N ALA A 67 11.44 14.40 -7.05
CA ALA A 67 12.11 13.11 -6.89
C ALA A 67 11.15 11.99 -6.44
N VAL A 68 10.22 12.31 -5.53
CA VAL A 68 9.19 11.36 -5.07
C VAL A 68 8.19 11.10 -6.18
N LYS A 69 7.71 12.14 -6.87
CA LYS A 69 6.79 11.98 -8.01
C LYS A 69 7.40 11.18 -9.16
N GLN A 70 8.70 11.30 -9.41
CA GLN A 70 9.40 10.45 -10.39
C GLN A 70 9.40 8.98 -9.96
N LYS A 71 9.68 8.70 -8.69
CA LYS A 71 9.63 7.33 -8.16
C LYS A 71 8.22 6.75 -8.23
N LEU A 72 7.20 7.52 -7.87
CA LEU A 72 5.80 7.12 -7.94
C LEU A 72 5.34 6.85 -9.37
N ARG A 73 5.73 7.69 -10.34
CA ARG A 73 5.47 7.46 -11.78
C ARG A 73 6.07 6.14 -12.25
N GLY A 74 7.31 5.83 -11.85
CA GLY A 74 7.95 4.55 -12.16
C GLY A 74 7.22 3.36 -11.55
N MET A 75 6.84 3.45 -10.27
CA MET A 75 6.09 2.38 -9.59
C MET A 75 4.72 2.15 -10.23
N GLN A 76 4.02 3.24 -10.57
CA GLN A 76 2.74 3.18 -11.26
C GLN A 76 2.86 2.52 -12.63
N ALA A 77 3.91 2.85 -13.40
CA ALA A 77 4.17 2.24 -14.70
C ALA A 77 4.43 0.72 -14.60
N ASP A 78 5.19 0.26 -13.61
CA ASP A 78 5.41 -1.19 -13.37
C ASP A 78 4.10 -1.89 -13.02
N MET A 79 3.33 -1.35 -12.06
CA MET A 79 2.05 -1.91 -11.65
C MET A 79 1.08 -2.03 -12.83
N THR A 80 0.92 -0.95 -13.61
CA THR A 80 0.02 -0.95 -14.77
C THR A 80 0.50 -1.89 -15.86
N SER A 81 1.80 -2.02 -16.09
CA SER A 81 2.34 -3.01 -17.02
C SER A 81 1.96 -4.43 -16.63
N ARG A 82 2.10 -4.79 -15.35
CA ARG A 82 1.71 -6.11 -14.84
C ARG A 82 0.20 -6.35 -14.91
N THR A 83 -0.61 -5.32 -14.69
CA THR A 83 -2.07 -5.42 -14.88
C THR A 83 -2.41 -5.72 -16.33
N ILE A 84 -1.77 -5.04 -17.29
CA ILE A 84 -1.97 -5.28 -18.73
C ILE A 84 -1.57 -6.72 -19.09
N ASP A 85 -0.43 -7.20 -18.57
CA ASP A 85 0.03 -8.58 -18.80
C ASP A 85 -0.94 -9.61 -18.21
N GLY A 86 -1.46 -9.37 -17.01
CA GLY A 86 -2.50 -10.18 -16.39
C GLY A 86 -3.74 -10.28 -17.28
N CYS A 87 -4.31 -9.13 -17.67
CA CYS A 87 -5.49 -9.06 -18.54
C CYS A 87 -5.27 -9.75 -19.90
N LEU A 88 -4.08 -9.59 -20.50
CA LEU A 88 -3.71 -10.24 -21.76
C LEU A 88 -3.65 -11.76 -21.59
N SER A 89 -2.98 -12.25 -20.53
CA SER A 89 -2.83 -13.69 -20.28
C SER A 89 -4.16 -14.40 -20.01
N GLN A 90 -5.14 -13.66 -19.48
CA GLN A 90 -6.49 -14.15 -19.18
C GLN A 90 -7.46 -14.00 -20.36
N GLY A 91 -7.02 -13.45 -21.50
CA GLY A 91 -7.86 -13.21 -22.67
C GLY A 91 -8.90 -12.10 -22.48
N LEU A 92 -8.73 -11.25 -21.46
CA LEU A 92 -9.62 -10.13 -21.15
C LEU A 92 -9.21 -8.83 -21.87
N LEU A 93 -8.05 -8.85 -22.54
CA LEU A 93 -7.52 -7.78 -23.37
C LEU A 93 -6.82 -8.40 -24.59
N SER A 94 -7.09 -7.91 -25.80
CA SER A 94 -6.38 -8.41 -26.99
C SER A 94 -4.94 -7.87 -27.05
N ALA A 95 -4.07 -8.57 -27.79
CA ALA A 95 -2.68 -8.12 -28.00
C ALA A 95 -2.60 -6.71 -28.65
N GLY A 96 -3.52 -6.41 -29.57
CA GLY A 96 -3.60 -5.10 -30.22
C GLY A 96 -3.98 -3.98 -29.24
N GLU A 97 -5.01 -4.20 -28.42
CA GLU A 97 -5.43 -3.26 -27.38
C GLU A 97 -4.36 -3.06 -26.32
N ALA A 98 -3.71 -4.14 -25.87
CA ALA A 98 -2.59 -4.08 -24.93
C ALA A 98 -1.44 -3.23 -25.48
N ALA A 99 -1.05 -3.44 -26.74
CA ALA A 99 0.01 -2.69 -27.37
C ALA A 99 -0.36 -1.20 -27.54
N GLN A 100 -1.60 -0.91 -27.94
CA GLN A 100 -2.08 0.47 -28.08
C GLN A 100 -2.13 1.18 -26.72
N LEU A 101 -2.61 0.48 -25.67
CA LEU A 101 -2.69 1.01 -24.31
C LEU A 101 -1.31 1.31 -23.75
N ARG A 102 -0.33 0.41 -23.91
CA ARG A 102 1.06 0.64 -23.49
C ARG A 102 1.65 1.89 -24.14
N ARG A 103 1.46 2.06 -25.46
CA ARG A 103 1.89 3.28 -26.17
C ARG A 103 1.19 4.53 -25.65
N LYS A 104 -0.13 4.49 -25.49
CA LYS A 104 -0.94 5.62 -25.00
C LYS A 104 -0.49 6.09 -23.61
N LEU A 105 -0.15 5.17 -22.73
CA LEU A 105 0.26 5.45 -21.36
C LEU A 105 1.76 5.74 -21.23
N GLY A 106 2.53 5.66 -22.32
CA GLY A 106 3.98 5.80 -22.27
C GLY A 106 4.67 4.71 -21.46
N LEU A 107 4.12 3.50 -21.45
CA LEU A 107 4.69 2.31 -20.83
C LEU A 107 5.69 1.66 -21.79
N HIS A 108 6.71 2.42 -22.15
CA HIS A 108 7.88 1.92 -22.86
C HIS A 108 8.70 1.15 -21.83
N SER A 109 9.02 -0.11 -22.10
CA SER A 109 9.86 -0.95 -21.23
C SER A 109 11.08 -0.16 -20.75
N GLY A 110 11.18 0.10 -19.44
CA GLY A 110 12.31 0.82 -18.86
C GLY A 110 12.45 0.53 -17.37
N PRO A 111 13.69 0.55 -16.88
CA PRO A 111 14.63 -0.56 -17.02
C PRO A 111 14.17 -1.79 -16.23
N THR A 112 14.32 -2.98 -16.82
CA THR A 112 14.38 -4.24 -16.09
C THR A 112 15.59 -4.17 -15.15
N ALA A 113 15.39 -3.75 -13.91
CA ALA A 113 16.41 -3.94 -12.88
C ALA A 113 16.44 -5.44 -12.55
N PRO A 114 17.59 -6.13 -12.64
CA PRO A 114 17.67 -7.51 -12.18
C PRO A 114 17.43 -7.54 -10.67
N ALA A 115 16.70 -8.56 -10.21
CA ALA A 115 16.60 -8.89 -8.80
C ALA A 115 18.02 -9.04 -8.22
N ARG A 116 18.27 -8.37 -7.10
CA ARG A 116 19.41 -8.67 -6.22
C ARG A 116 18.98 -9.66 -5.16
#